data_AF-A0A430FQ55-F1
#
_entry.id   AF-A0A430FQ55-F1
#
_cell.length_a   1.000
_cell.length_b   1.000
_cell.length_c   1.000
_cell.angle_alpha   90.00
_cell.angle_beta   90.00
_cell.angle_gamma   90.00
#
_symmetry.space_group_name_H-M   'P 1'
#
loop_
_entity.id
_entity.type
_entity.pdbx_description
1 polymer ?
#
loop_
_entity_poly.entity_id
_entity_poly.type
_entity_poly.pdbx_seq_one_letter_code
_entity_poly.pdbx_strand_id
1 'polypeptide(L)'
;MIAKFSKFKKGLALTVSALLATTAFATGSANANSSAADNQAQQTSENAKSTTGPLGVIKSSGVWGKDSNPTVNDEDRCSWKLDRVTGQMVLAPDHECILTPSDGLFLDQNDTQRATRHAIRSMRVEHTVHVGYSKQLSGMFRDASNFKNLTGMDKFDFSKVTSQVTEIDLSEMFAGTNYQFADFENLNVGDRTLNISGMFSNSSSRNIDITNMPFDKVTKATGLFQDMEYLKKAEIPPLQANKLTDMAFMFAGDVEMNSVDWRMKTPNAKTMESMFDGCKELDHLNLSKMKAENIAVTKRAFADCSKLQVVDLGDMTLSGIDTGVKGSTVADNMFLNSPVRELNLTTSAVKSLNQATFYSTEAAPDFPATTRTMWRAYNPVTSKYMTLLWWTWSNFTTEDPHEEITLELADNVDLETTAQ
;
A
#
# COMPACT_ATOMS: atom_id res chain seq x y z
N MET A 1 -13.76 -13.36 -41.52
CA MET A 1 -13.79 -14.76 -41.99
C MET A 1 -12.33 -15.23 -42.06
N ILE A 2 -11.94 -16.15 -41.15
CA ILE A 2 -10.73 -17.02 -41.16
C ILE A 2 -9.37 -16.28 -40.94
N ALA A 3 -8.73 -16.29 -39.74
CA ALA A 3 -7.96 -17.37 -39.07
C ALA A 3 -6.65 -17.74 -39.83
N LYS A 4 -5.45 -18.00 -39.27
CA LYS A 4 -4.94 -18.28 -37.92
C LYS A 4 -3.39 -18.50 -38.00
N PHE A 5 -2.66 -18.22 -36.90
CA PHE A 5 -1.47 -18.95 -36.33
C PHE A 5 -0.11 -18.86 -37.05
N SER A 6 1.08 -18.90 -36.42
CA SER A 6 1.58 -18.96 -35.03
C SER A 6 3.12 -18.82 -35.08
N LYS A 7 3.79 -18.42 -33.97
CA LYS A 7 4.81 -19.25 -33.29
C LYS A 7 5.41 -18.54 -32.07
N PHE A 8 5.15 -19.16 -30.92
CA PHE A 8 5.81 -18.98 -29.62
C PHE A 8 7.31 -19.33 -29.69
N LYS A 9 8.15 -18.57 -28.98
CA LYS A 9 9.50 -18.99 -28.57
C LYS A 9 9.51 -19.28 -27.07
N LYS A 10 9.95 -20.48 -26.72
CA LYS A 10 10.30 -20.96 -25.37
C LYS A 10 11.65 -20.38 -24.94
N GLY A 11 11.79 -19.97 -23.68
CA GLY A 11 13.05 -19.80 -22.96
C GLY A 11 12.84 -20.29 -21.54
N LEU A 12 13.18 -21.55 -21.26
CA LEU A 12 14.38 -22.01 -20.55
C LEU A 12 14.35 -21.64 -19.06
N ALA A 13 13.86 -22.59 -18.25
CA ALA A 13 13.96 -22.58 -16.80
C ALA A 13 15.41 -22.86 -16.38
N LEU A 14 16.01 -21.96 -15.61
CA LEU A 14 17.22 -22.23 -14.83
C LEU A 14 16.81 -22.59 -13.41
N THR A 15 17.18 -23.79 -12.98
CA THR A 15 17.16 -24.24 -11.59
C THR A 15 18.34 -23.61 -10.86
N VAL A 16 18.09 -22.92 -9.75
CA VAL A 16 19.12 -22.50 -8.79
C VAL A 16 18.89 -23.25 -7.48
N SER A 17 19.82 -24.15 -7.17
CA SER A 17 19.91 -24.91 -5.93
C SER A 17 20.26 -23.96 -4.77
N ALA A 18 19.42 -23.89 -3.74
CA ALA A 18 19.71 -23.14 -2.52
C ALA A 18 20.55 -24.00 -1.56
N LEU A 19 21.73 -23.47 -1.21
CA LEU A 19 22.64 -24.00 -0.19
C LEU A 19 22.12 -23.58 1.20
N LEU A 20 21.86 -24.55 2.08
CA LEU A 20 21.53 -24.33 3.48
C LEU A 20 22.80 -23.94 4.25
N ALA A 21 22.85 -22.72 4.78
CA ALA A 21 23.76 -22.34 5.85
C ALA A 21 22.93 -21.91 7.06
N THR A 22 22.82 -22.80 8.04
CA THR A 22 22.23 -22.52 9.35
C THR A 22 23.27 -21.85 10.24
N THR A 23 23.01 -20.62 10.67
CA THR A 23 23.66 -20.06 11.86
C THR A 23 22.59 -19.61 12.83
N ALA A 24 22.47 -20.35 13.93
CA ALA A 24 21.66 -20.01 15.08
C ALA A 24 22.30 -18.81 15.80
N PHE A 25 21.51 -17.77 16.06
CA PHE A 25 21.84 -16.77 17.08
C PHE A 25 20.82 -16.89 18.20
N ALA A 26 21.32 -17.32 19.35
CA ALA A 26 20.63 -17.24 20.63
C ALA A 26 20.66 -15.79 21.11
N THR A 27 19.52 -15.25 21.49
CA THR A 27 19.44 -14.06 22.35
C THR A 27 18.78 -14.47 23.65
N GLY A 28 19.57 -14.38 24.73
CA GLY A 28 19.12 -14.54 26.10
C GLY A 28 18.98 -13.20 26.80
N SER A 29 18.15 -13.23 27.84
CA SER A 29 18.02 -12.28 28.97
C SER A 29 17.45 -10.90 28.63
N ALA A 30 16.17 -10.65 28.89
CA ALA A 30 15.57 -10.37 30.22
C ALA A 30 16.06 -9.06 30.85
N ASN A 31 15.13 -8.12 31.04
CA ASN A 31 15.15 -7.26 32.20
C ASN A 31 13.70 -6.95 32.62
N ALA A 32 13.33 -7.52 33.76
CA ALA A 32 12.13 -7.17 34.51
C ALA A 32 12.43 -5.93 35.35
N ASN A 33 11.44 -5.06 35.53
CA ASN A 33 11.41 -4.21 36.71
C ASN A 33 9.99 -4.22 37.30
N SER A 34 9.95 -4.73 38.52
CA SER A 34 8.80 -4.87 39.40
C SER A 34 8.51 -3.58 40.16
N SER A 35 7.24 -3.35 40.48
CA SER A 35 6.87 -2.78 41.78
C SER A 35 5.52 -3.32 42.21
N ALA A 36 5.52 -4.05 43.31
CA ALA A 36 4.36 -4.59 44.02
C ALA A 36 4.09 -3.78 45.29
N ALA A 37 2.82 -3.69 45.68
CA ALA A 37 2.29 -3.61 47.05
C ALA A 37 0.74 -3.60 46.90
N ASP A 38 -0.04 -4.62 47.24
CA ASP A 38 -0.33 -5.33 48.52
C ASP A 38 -1.83 -5.13 48.85
N ASN A 39 -2.65 -6.20 48.81
CA ASN A 39 -3.30 -6.89 49.95
C ASN A 39 -4.69 -6.27 50.34
N GLN A 40 -5.84 -6.94 50.56
CA GLN A 40 -6.33 -8.32 50.84
C GLN A 40 -7.83 -8.37 50.37
N ALA A 41 -8.50 -9.49 50.08
CA ALA A 41 -8.92 -10.53 51.03
C ALA A 41 -9.48 -11.79 50.34
N GLN A 42 -9.34 -12.91 51.06
CA GLN A 42 -9.62 -14.32 50.70
C GLN A 42 -11.11 -14.68 50.61
N GLN A 43 -11.46 -15.63 49.73
CA GLN A 43 -12.16 -16.87 50.13
C GLN A 43 -12.09 -17.97 49.04
N THR A 44 -11.30 -18.99 49.36
CA THR A 44 -11.31 -20.42 49.01
C THR A 44 -12.32 -20.99 48.00
N SER A 45 -11.82 -21.64 46.94
CA SER A 45 -11.97 -23.10 46.78
C SER A 45 -10.86 -23.67 45.89
N GLU A 46 -10.22 -24.73 46.37
CA GLU A 46 -9.12 -25.45 45.73
C GLU A 46 -9.63 -26.38 44.62
N ASN A 47 -9.17 -26.14 43.39
CA ASN A 47 -8.71 -27.17 42.44
C ASN A 47 -8.09 -26.50 41.21
N ALA A 48 -7.03 -25.72 41.41
CA ALA A 48 -6.20 -25.24 40.31
C ALA A 48 -5.12 -26.29 40.01
N LYS A 49 -5.50 -27.35 39.28
CA LYS A 49 -4.52 -28.02 38.41
C LYS A 49 -4.17 -27.01 37.32
N SER A 50 -2.96 -26.47 37.42
CA SER A 50 -2.26 -25.91 36.27
C SER A 50 -2.23 -26.97 35.17
N THR A 51 -3.08 -26.78 34.17
CA THR A 51 -2.92 -27.39 32.86
C THR A 51 -2.74 -26.24 31.89
N THR A 52 -1.50 -26.04 31.46
CA THR A 52 -1.19 -25.57 30.12
C THR A 52 -1.91 -26.48 29.12
N GLY A 53 -3.18 -26.17 28.82
CA GLY A 53 -3.94 -26.84 27.79
C GLY A 53 -3.35 -26.46 26.42
N PRO A 54 -3.18 -27.40 25.49
CA PRO A 54 -2.69 -27.07 24.16
C PRO A 54 -3.66 -26.08 23.51
N LEU A 55 -3.11 -25.09 22.80
CA LEU A 55 -3.85 -24.25 21.86
C LEU A 55 -4.85 -25.15 21.10
N GLY A 56 -6.12 -24.74 21.14
CA GLY A 56 -7.27 -25.57 20.80
C GLY A 56 -7.13 -26.29 19.46
N VAL A 57 -7.83 -27.42 19.37
CA VAL A 57 -7.91 -28.23 18.15
C VAL A 57 -8.26 -27.32 16.97
N ILE A 58 -7.25 -27.01 16.13
CA ILE A 58 -7.46 -26.41 14.79
C ILE A 58 -8.51 -27.27 14.09
N LYS A 59 -9.41 -26.75 13.24
CA LYS A 59 -10.34 -27.60 12.49
C LYS A 59 -9.74 -27.97 11.13
N SER A 60 -10.01 -29.18 10.64
CA SER A 60 -9.61 -29.61 9.28
C SER A 60 -10.70 -29.33 8.24
N SER A 61 -11.90 -28.97 8.70
CA SER A 61 -13.01 -28.55 7.85
C SER A 61 -14.02 -27.74 8.65
N GLY A 62 -14.84 -26.99 7.93
CA GLY A 62 -15.94 -26.24 8.51
C GLY A 62 -16.74 -25.53 7.44
N VAL A 63 -17.56 -24.58 7.87
CA VAL A 63 -18.37 -23.74 7.00
C VAL A 63 -18.01 -22.28 7.29
N TRP A 64 -18.01 -21.43 6.27
CA TRP A 64 -17.88 -19.99 6.45
C TRP A 64 -19.17 -19.46 7.09
N GLY A 65 -19.02 -18.87 8.28
CA GLY A 65 -20.09 -18.15 8.95
C GLY A 65 -20.57 -18.81 10.23
N LYS A 66 -21.68 -18.32 10.80
CA LYS A 66 -22.26 -18.88 12.04
C LYS A 66 -23.08 -20.11 11.70
N ASP A 67 -22.85 -21.23 12.40
CA ASP A 67 -23.55 -22.50 12.18
C ASP A 67 -25.10 -22.40 12.23
N SER A 68 -25.68 -21.31 12.74
CA SER A 68 -27.13 -21.15 12.94
C SER A 68 -27.79 -20.01 12.14
N ASN A 69 -27.33 -19.66 10.94
CA ASN A 69 -28.00 -18.64 10.12
C ASN A 69 -29.27 -19.25 9.46
N PRO A 70 -30.49 -18.93 9.91
CA PRO A 70 -31.71 -19.62 9.46
C PRO A 70 -32.18 -19.20 8.06
N THR A 71 -31.48 -18.27 7.41
CA THR A 71 -31.89 -17.69 6.12
C THR A 71 -31.25 -18.37 4.90
N VAL A 72 -30.28 -19.26 5.11
CA VAL A 72 -29.55 -19.98 4.06
C VAL A 72 -29.71 -21.47 4.33
N ASN A 73 -30.09 -22.25 3.31
CA ASN A 73 -30.16 -23.71 3.46
C ASN A 73 -28.75 -24.24 3.73
N ASP A 74 -28.62 -25.27 4.57
CA ASP A 74 -27.30 -25.81 4.91
C ASP A 74 -26.50 -26.30 3.68
N GLU A 75 -27.19 -26.71 2.62
CA GLU A 75 -26.63 -27.10 1.33
C GLU A 75 -26.09 -25.93 0.49
N ASP A 76 -26.46 -24.69 0.77
CA ASP A 76 -26.00 -23.50 0.03
C ASP A 76 -24.79 -22.83 0.70
N ARG A 77 -24.30 -23.40 1.80
CA ARG A 77 -23.28 -22.76 2.64
C ARG A 77 -21.88 -23.04 2.15
N CYS A 78 -21.00 -22.05 2.30
CA CYS A 78 -19.62 -22.18 1.83
C CYS A 78 -18.77 -23.04 2.75
N SER A 79 -18.69 -24.34 2.45
CA SER A 79 -17.80 -25.27 3.14
C SER A 79 -16.34 -25.00 2.81
N TRP A 80 -15.45 -25.37 3.72
CA TRP A 80 -14.01 -25.31 3.52
C TRP A 80 -13.32 -26.53 4.14
N LYS A 81 -12.19 -26.92 3.55
CA LYS A 81 -11.32 -28.00 4.02
C LYS A 81 -9.89 -27.48 4.13
N LEU A 82 -9.21 -27.77 5.23
CA LEU A 82 -7.82 -27.38 5.52
C LEU A 82 -6.97 -28.63 5.74
N ASP A 83 -6.02 -28.87 4.85
CA ASP A 83 -4.92 -29.79 5.12
C ASP A 83 -3.94 -29.10 6.08
N ARG A 84 -3.83 -29.65 7.30
CA ARG A 84 -3.01 -29.07 8.37
C ARG A 84 -1.53 -29.34 8.22
N VAL A 85 -1.15 -30.33 7.41
CA VAL A 85 0.26 -30.63 7.17
C VAL A 85 0.82 -29.61 6.19
N THR A 86 0.09 -29.36 5.11
CA THR A 86 0.52 -28.43 4.05
C THR A 86 0.10 -26.99 4.31
N GLY A 87 -0.95 -26.76 5.11
CA GLY A 87 -1.59 -25.46 5.26
C GLY A 87 -2.44 -25.06 4.06
N GLN A 88 -2.76 -26.00 3.16
CA GLN A 88 -3.58 -25.74 1.98
C GLN A 88 -5.07 -25.80 2.34
N MET A 89 -5.77 -24.71 2.05
CA MET A 89 -7.21 -24.61 2.19
C MET A 89 -7.91 -24.68 0.83
N VAL A 90 -9.04 -25.38 0.79
CA VAL A 90 -9.98 -25.37 -0.32
C VAL A 90 -11.30 -24.79 0.17
N LEU A 91 -11.76 -23.71 -0.45
CA LEU A 91 -13.06 -23.09 -0.22
C LEU A 91 -14.04 -23.51 -1.33
N ALA A 92 -15.29 -23.75 -0.96
CA ALA A 92 -16.34 -24.25 -1.86
C ALA A 92 -15.88 -25.49 -2.67
N PRO A 93 -15.38 -26.55 -2.00
CA PRO A 93 -14.87 -27.74 -2.69
C PRO A 93 -15.95 -28.55 -3.41
N ASP A 94 -17.19 -28.52 -2.94
CA ASP A 94 -18.19 -29.51 -3.32
C ASP A 94 -19.27 -28.95 -4.29
N HIS A 95 -19.61 -27.66 -4.18
CA HIS A 95 -20.63 -26.98 -5.00
C HIS A 95 -20.52 -25.45 -4.86
N GLU A 96 -21.25 -24.71 -5.71
CA GLU A 96 -21.43 -23.26 -5.55
C GLU A 96 -22.13 -22.94 -4.23
N CYS A 97 -21.80 -21.80 -3.62
CA CYS A 97 -22.33 -21.44 -2.31
C CYS A 97 -22.62 -19.94 -2.20
N ILE A 98 -23.33 -19.54 -1.14
CA ILE A 98 -23.79 -18.18 -0.93
C ILE A 98 -23.21 -17.64 0.38
N LEU A 99 -22.66 -16.43 0.33
CA LEU A 99 -22.29 -15.64 1.50
C LEU A 99 -23.28 -14.49 1.68
N THR A 100 -23.85 -14.40 2.86
CA THR A 100 -24.81 -13.37 3.28
C THR A 100 -24.19 -12.46 4.33
N PRO A 101 -24.72 -11.24 4.55
CA PRO A 101 -24.22 -10.33 5.57
C PRO A 101 -24.15 -10.95 6.99
N SER A 102 -25.00 -11.92 7.32
CA SER A 102 -25.04 -12.59 8.62
C SER A 102 -23.93 -13.62 8.84
N ASP A 103 -23.21 -14.02 7.79
CA ASP A 103 -22.11 -14.98 7.91
C ASP A 103 -20.87 -14.33 8.54
N GLY A 104 -20.73 -13.01 8.42
CA GLY A 104 -19.60 -12.28 8.98
C GLY A 104 -18.25 -12.63 8.32
N LEU A 105 -17.17 -12.11 8.89
CA LEU A 105 -15.83 -12.24 8.32
C LEU A 105 -15.28 -13.66 8.41
N PHE A 106 -14.35 -13.98 7.51
CA PHE A 106 -13.76 -15.31 7.42
C PHE A 106 -12.97 -15.65 8.69
N LEU A 107 -13.39 -16.73 9.36
CA LEU A 107 -12.69 -17.31 10.52
C LEU A 107 -12.32 -16.28 11.61
N ASP A 108 -13.25 -15.38 11.94
CA ASP A 108 -12.97 -14.25 12.83
C ASP A 108 -13.66 -14.33 14.21
N GLN A 109 -14.59 -15.25 14.41
CA GLN A 109 -15.56 -15.17 15.51
C GLN A 109 -14.99 -15.53 16.89
N ASN A 110 -13.89 -16.28 16.97
CA ASN A 110 -13.28 -16.72 18.23
C ASN A 110 -11.82 -17.14 18.04
N ASP A 111 -11.11 -17.39 19.14
CA ASP A 111 -9.69 -17.77 19.14
C ASP A 111 -9.40 -19.02 18.32
N THR A 112 -10.30 -20.01 18.30
CA THR A 112 -10.10 -21.24 17.52
C THR A 112 -10.20 -20.98 16.02
N GLN A 113 -11.14 -20.13 15.60
CA GLN A 113 -11.25 -19.71 14.21
C GLN A 113 -10.03 -18.87 13.79
N ARG A 114 -9.60 -17.90 14.61
CA ARG A 114 -8.38 -17.12 14.33
C ARG A 114 -7.14 -18.01 14.25
N ALA A 115 -6.97 -18.95 15.18
CA ALA A 115 -5.89 -19.93 15.11
C ALA A 115 -5.94 -20.78 13.83
N THR A 116 -7.14 -21.13 13.36
CA THR A 116 -7.32 -21.80 12.07
C THR A 116 -6.92 -20.90 10.91
N ARG A 117 -7.28 -19.60 10.92
CA ARG A 117 -6.87 -18.62 9.91
C ARG A 117 -5.35 -18.47 9.84
N HIS A 118 -4.67 -18.37 10.97
CA HIS A 118 -3.20 -18.30 11.04
C HIS A 118 -2.49 -19.57 10.53
N ALA A 119 -3.17 -20.72 10.51
CA ALA A 119 -2.61 -21.98 10.00
C ALA A 119 -2.66 -22.07 8.46
N ILE A 120 -3.41 -21.20 7.79
CA ILE A 120 -3.55 -21.19 6.32
C ILE A 120 -2.25 -20.65 5.70
N ARG A 121 -1.69 -21.40 4.75
CA ARG A 121 -0.56 -20.99 3.92
C ARG A 121 -0.96 -20.61 2.50
N SER A 122 -1.99 -21.28 1.98
CA SER A 122 -2.54 -20.98 0.67
C SER A 122 -4.01 -21.37 0.62
N MET A 123 -4.82 -20.64 -0.12
CA MET A 123 -6.21 -21.00 -0.40
C MET A 123 -6.44 -21.11 -1.91
N ARG A 124 -7.26 -22.09 -2.31
CA ARG A 124 -7.92 -22.09 -3.61
C ARG A 124 -9.44 -22.12 -3.45
N VAL A 125 -10.14 -21.43 -4.33
CA VAL A 125 -11.61 -21.48 -4.43
C VAL A 125 -11.98 -22.34 -5.63
N GLU A 126 -12.76 -23.40 -5.43
CA GLU A 126 -13.07 -24.38 -6.50
C GLU A 126 -14.37 -24.06 -7.25
N HIS A 127 -15.43 -23.69 -6.53
CA HIS A 127 -16.73 -23.33 -7.12
C HIS A 127 -17.11 -21.89 -6.82
N THR A 128 -18.09 -21.37 -7.57
CA THR A 128 -18.58 -19.99 -7.43
C THR A 128 -19.08 -19.71 -6.01
N VAL A 129 -18.58 -18.63 -5.42
CA VAL A 129 -19.03 -18.07 -4.15
C VAL A 129 -19.85 -16.82 -4.46
N HIS A 130 -21.17 -16.92 -4.34
CA HIS A 130 -22.10 -15.82 -4.53
C HIS A 130 -22.07 -14.88 -3.32
N VAL A 131 -21.47 -13.71 -3.46
CA VAL A 131 -21.25 -12.75 -2.37
C VAL A 131 -22.38 -11.72 -2.32
N GLY A 132 -23.16 -11.75 -1.25
CA GLY A 132 -24.27 -10.83 -1.00
C GLY A 132 -23.90 -9.58 -0.19
N TYR A 133 -22.67 -9.49 0.31
CA TYR A 133 -22.20 -8.37 1.15
C TYR A 133 -20.92 -7.74 0.62
N SER A 134 -20.89 -6.42 0.46
CA SER A 134 -19.77 -5.74 -0.19
C SER A 134 -18.46 -5.75 0.58
N LYS A 135 -18.49 -6.02 1.89
CA LYS A 135 -17.28 -6.10 2.74
C LYS A 135 -16.90 -7.54 3.11
N GLN A 136 -17.49 -8.53 2.44
CA GLN A 136 -17.34 -9.94 2.83
C GLN A 136 -15.87 -10.41 2.82
N LEU A 137 -15.04 -9.84 1.95
CA LEU A 137 -13.61 -10.18 1.83
C LEU A 137 -12.68 -9.17 2.52
N SER A 138 -13.21 -8.09 3.11
CA SER A 138 -12.41 -7.14 3.88
C SER A 138 -11.76 -7.87 5.06
N GLY A 139 -10.44 -7.72 5.22
CA GLY A 139 -9.70 -8.39 6.28
C GLY A 139 -9.67 -9.92 6.21
N MET A 140 -10.03 -10.56 5.09
CA MET A 140 -10.23 -12.02 5.00
C MET A 140 -9.05 -12.83 5.57
N PHE A 141 -7.81 -12.39 5.35
CA PHE A 141 -6.59 -13.02 5.86
C PHE A 141 -5.79 -12.10 6.78
N ARG A 142 -6.42 -11.10 7.39
CA ARG A 142 -5.74 -10.17 8.30
C ARG A 142 -4.99 -10.93 9.40
N ASP A 143 -3.71 -10.57 9.57
CA ASP A 143 -2.72 -11.13 10.49
C ASP A 143 -2.40 -12.62 10.27
N ALA A 144 -2.89 -13.23 9.19
CA ALA A 144 -2.56 -14.61 8.84
C ALA A 144 -1.11 -14.68 8.32
N SER A 145 -0.14 -14.55 9.22
CA SER A 145 1.29 -14.41 8.92
C SER A 145 1.93 -15.55 8.12
N ASN A 146 1.27 -16.72 8.08
CA ASN A 146 1.69 -17.85 7.24
C ASN A 146 1.10 -17.83 5.82
N PHE A 147 0.09 -17.00 5.56
CA PHE A 147 -0.64 -16.94 4.30
C PHE A 147 0.22 -16.34 3.20
N LYS A 148 0.21 -16.97 2.02
CA LYS A 148 1.03 -16.60 0.86
C LYS A 148 0.23 -16.43 -0.41
N ASN A 149 -0.64 -17.39 -0.71
CA ASN A 149 -1.21 -17.52 -2.05
C ASN A 149 -2.73 -17.66 -2.03
N LEU A 150 -3.41 -16.94 -2.91
CA LEU A 150 -4.82 -17.10 -3.22
C LEU A 150 -5.02 -17.38 -4.72
N THR A 151 -5.71 -18.47 -5.04
CA THR A 151 -6.15 -18.74 -6.42
C THR A 151 -7.67 -18.87 -6.47
N GLY A 152 -8.28 -18.46 -7.58
CA GLY A 152 -9.72 -18.54 -7.75
C GLY A 152 -10.46 -17.26 -7.31
N MET A 153 -9.87 -16.07 -7.43
CA MET A 153 -10.64 -14.84 -7.18
C MET A 153 -11.77 -14.64 -8.18
N ASP A 154 -11.63 -15.17 -9.41
CA ASP A 154 -12.68 -15.23 -10.42
C ASP A 154 -13.94 -15.97 -9.95
N LYS A 155 -13.83 -16.77 -8.87
CA LYS A 155 -14.95 -17.49 -8.26
C LYS A 155 -15.76 -16.65 -7.28
N PHE A 156 -15.28 -15.50 -6.83
CA PHE A 156 -16.10 -14.61 -6.02
C PHE A 156 -17.00 -13.76 -6.91
N ASP A 157 -18.30 -14.05 -6.90
CA ASP A 157 -19.31 -13.33 -7.67
C ASP A 157 -20.07 -12.34 -6.79
N PHE A 158 -19.82 -11.04 -6.97
CA PHE A 158 -20.51 -9.97 -6.24
C PHE A 158 -21.83 -9.53 -6.92
N SER A 159 -22.36 -10.30 -7.87
CA SER A 159 -23.65 -10.00 -8.53
C SER A 159 -24.82 -9.95 -7.55
N LYS A 160 -24.73 -10.64 -6.40
CA LYS A 160 -25.76 -10.66 -5.35
C LYS A 160 -25.71 -9.44 -4.42
N VAL A 161 -24.64 -8.66 -4.42
CA VAL A 161 -24.63 -7.36 -3.72
C VAL A 161 -25.73 -6.49 -4.32
N THR A 162 -26.46 -5.75 -3.49
CA THR A 162 -27.57 -4.92 -3.97
C THR A 162 -27.08 -3.82 -4.93
N SER A 163 -27.96 -3.34 -5.82
CA SER A 163 -27.61 -2.29 -6.79
C SER A 163 -27.39 -0.91 -6.16
N GLN A 164 -27.84 -0.71 -4.92
CA GLN A 164 -27.62 0.52 -4.16
C GLN A 164 -26.16 0.67 -3.68
N VAL A 165 -25.43 -0.46 -3.59
CA VAL A 165 -24.02 -0.45 -3.20
C VAL A 165 -23.15 -0.25 -4.43
N THR A 166 -22.39 0.84 -4.42
CA THR A 166 -21.55 1.27 -5.54
C THR A 166 -20.08 0.84 -5.40
N GLU A 167 -19.64 0.48 -4.19
CA GLU A 167 -18.25 0.12 -3.87
C GLU A 167 -18.18 -1.26 -3.21
N ILE A 168 -17.25 -2.11 -3.67
CA ILE A 168 -16.86 -3.36 -3.03
C ILE A 168 -15.59 -3.11 -2.23
N ASP A 169 -15.57 -3.61 -0.99
CA ASP A 169 -14.53 -3.35 0.00
C ASP A 169 -13.67 -4.60 0.18
N LEU A 170 -12.42 -4.52 -0.31
CA LEU A 170 -11.38 -5.52 -0.18
C LEU A 170 -10.26 -5.00 0.75
N SER A 171 -10.55 -4.00 1.57
CA SER A 171 -9.56 -3.40 2.47
C SER A 171 -8.92 -4.43 3.39
N GLU A 172 -7.63 -4.29 3.62
CA GLU A 172 -6.84 -5.10 4.56
C GLU A 172 -6.93 -6.63 4.33
N MET A 173 -7.35 -7.08 3.14
CA MET A 173 -7.60 -8.49 2.84
C MET A 173 -6.38 -9.38 3.14
N PHE A 174 -5.16 -8.88 2.91
CA PHE A 174 -3.89 -9.56 3.15
C PHE A 174 -2.97 -8.80 4.13
N ALA A 175 -3.51 -7.91 4.95
CA ALA A 175 -2.73 -7.17 5.93
C ALA A 175 -2.09 -8.12 6.95
N GLY A 176 -0.82 -7.91 7.31
CA GLY A 176 -0.09 -8.74 8.28
C GLY A 176 0.23 -10.17 7.79
N THR A 177 0.14 -10.43 6.48
CA THR A 177 0.43 -11.77 5.91
C THR A 177 1.88 -11.93 5.44
N ASN A 178 2.18 -13.00 4.71
CA ASN A 178 3.39 -13.18 3.93
C ASN A 178 3.01 -13.35 2.44
N TYR A 179 2.18 -12.42 1.95
CA TYR A 179 1.62 -12.44 0.60
C TYR A 179 2.69 -12.67 -0.48
N GLN A 180 2.41 -13.52 -1.44
CA GLN A 180 3.25 -13.74 -2.61
C GLN A 180 2.44 -13.57 -3.90
N PHE A 181 1.19 -14.02 -3.91
CA PHE A 181 0.37 -13.98 -5.10
C PHE A 181 -1.13 -14.09 -4.78
N ALA A 182 -1.94 -13.26 -5.44
CA ALA A 182 -3.37 -13.48 -5.63
C ALA A 182 -3.71 -13.20 -7.09
N ASP A 183 -4.37 -14.15 -7.74
CA ASP A 183 -4.87 -13.92 -9.08
C ASP A 183 -6.17 -13.14 -9.02
N PHE A 184 -6.18 -11.88 -9.47
CA PHE A 184 -7.39 -11.05 -9.56
C PHE A 184 -8.01 -11.02 -10.96
N GLU A 185 -7.50 -11.83 -11.89
CA GLU A 185 -8.03 -11.89 -13.25
C GLU A 185 -9.53 -12.27 -13.22
N ASN A 186 -10.36 -11.54 -13.95
CA ASN A 186 -11.79 -11.79 -14.08
C ASN A 186 -12.61 -11.74 -12.78
N LEU A 187 -12.13 -11.09 -11.70
CA LEU A 187 -12.94 -10.85 -10.50
C LEU A 187 -14.26 -10.13 -10.86
N ASN A 188 -15.40 -10.75 -10.56
CA ASN A 188 -16.71 -10.20 -10.92
C ASN A 188 -17.28 -9.25 -9.86
N VAL A 189 -17.09 -7.95 -10.07
CA VAL A 189 -17.66 -6.88 -9.23
C VAL A 189 -18.79 -6.10 -9.93
N GLY A 190 -19.18 -6.50 -11.14
CA GLY A 190 -20.09 -5.73 -11.99
C GLY A 190 -19.56 -4.31 -12.29
N ASP A 191 -20.45 -3.32 -12.28
CA ASP A 191 -20.10 -1.91 -12.54
C ASP A 191 -19.52 -1.16 -11.32
N ARG A 192 -19.33 -1.86 -10.20
CA ARG A 192 -18.90 -1.26 -8.93
C ARG A 192 -17.43 -0.88 -8.92
N THR A 193 -17.10 0.06 -8.05
CA THR A 193 -15.73 0.45 -7.74
C THR A 193 -15.14 -0.43 -6.65
N LEU A 194 -13.82 -0.34 -6.46
CA LEU A 194 -13.09 -1.10 -5.45
C LEU A 194 -12.35 -0.20 -4.47
N ASN A 195 -12.50 -0.52 -3.20
CA ASN A 195 -11.62 -0.06 -2.12
C ASN A 195 -10.63 -1.17 -1.78
N ILE A 196 -9.34 -0.93 -1.97
CA ILE A 196 -8.24 -1.85 -1.64
C ILE A 196 -7.32 -1.27 -0.56
N SER A 197 -7.81 -0.29 0.21
CA SER A 197 -7.00 0.35 1.26
C SER A 197 -6.41 -0.65 2.24
N GLY A 198 -5.13 -0.52 2.55
CA GLY A 198 -4.43 -1.38 3.50
C GLY A 198 -4.29 -2.83 3.06
N MET A 199 -4.63 -3.21 1.81
CA MET A 199 -4.74 -4.62 1.42
C MET A 199 -3.50 -5.45 1.75
N PHE A 200 -2.30 -4.87 1.65
CA PHE A 200 -1.03 -5.54 1.96
C PHE A 200 -0.28 -4.91 3.14
N SER A 201 -0.94 -4.05 3.94
CA SER A 201 -0.26 -3.35 5.02
C SER A 201 0.34 -4.31 6.04
N ASN A 202 1.50 -4.00 6.61
CA ASN A 202 2.24 -4.86 7.54
C ASN A 202 2.60 -6.25 6.98
N SER A 203 2.48 -6.49 5.67
CA SER A 203 2.85 -7.77 5.08
C SER A 203 4.37 -7.96 5.14
N SER A 204 4.80 -9.16 5.55
CA SER A 204 6.21 -9.55 5.65
C SER A 204 6.88 -9.89 4.30
N SER A 205 6.18 -9.62 3.21
CA SER A 205 6.61 -9.91 1.84
C SER A 205 7.77 -9.03 1.41
N ARG A 206 8.77 -9.63 0.75
CA ARG A 206 9.92 -8.88 0.19
C ARG A 206 9.66 -8.29 -1.18
N ASN A 207 8.64 -8.80 -1.87
CA ASN A 207 8.20 -8.40 -3.20
C ASN A 207 6.66 -8.41 -3.20
N ILE A 208 6.07 -7.64 -4.09
CA ILE A 208 4.64 -7.60 -4.36
C ILE A 208 4.38 -7.94 -5.83
N ASP A 209 3.33 -8.71 -6.10
CA ASP A 209 2.78 -8.87 -7.45
C ASP A 209 1.34 -8.35 -7.45
N ILE A 210 1.13 -7.31 -8.24
CA ILE A 210 -0.15 -6.61 -8.42
C ILE A 210 -0.57 -6.55 -9.90
N THR A 211 0.07 -7.34 -10.77
CA THR A 211 -0.06 -7.23 -12.23
C THR A 211 -1.50 -7.40 -12.70
N ASN A 212 -2.27 -8.28 -12.05
CA ASN A 212 -3.66 -8.60 -12.40
C ASN A 212 -4.69 -7.83 -11.57
N MET A 213 -4.28 -6.86 -10.74
CA MET A 213 -5.24 -6.08 -9.95
C MET A 213 -6.08 -5.16 -10.86
N PRO A 214 -7.42 -5.08 -10.66
CA PRO A 214 -8.34 -4.30 -11.49
C PRO A 214 -8.28 -2.79 -11.18
N PHE A 215 -7.13 -2.15 -11.38
CA PHE A 215 -6.90 -0.72 -11.10
C PHE A 215 -7.81 0.23 -11.90
N ASP A 216 -8.42 -0.23 -12.99
CA ASP A 216 -9.46 0.51 -13.73
C ASP A 216 -10.76 0.68 -12.92
N LYS A 217 -10.98 -0.15 -11.90
CA LYS A 217 -12.11 -0.09 -10.97
C LYS A 217 -11.76 0.46 -9.59
N VAL A 218 -10.48 0.54 -9.24
CA VAL A 218 -10.04 1.00 -7.91
C VAL A 218 -10.25 2.50 -7.74
N THR A 219 -10.88 2.90 -6.63
CA THR A 219 -11.05 4.30 -6.21
C THR A 219 -10.14 4.68 -5.05
N LYS A 220 -9.84 3.73 -4.15
CA LYS A 220 -9.04 3.96 -2.94
C LYS A 220 -7.98 2.88 -2.79
N ALA A 221 -6.73 3.32 -2.62
CA ALA A 221 -5.57 2.50 -2.34
C ALA A 221 -4.74 3.08 -1.18
N THR A 222 -5.43 3.70 -0.21
CA THR A 222 -4.82 4.28 0.99
C THR A 222 -4.05 3.21 1.75
N GLY A 223 -2.77 3.44 2.04
CA GLY A 223 -1.94 2.50 2.80
C GLY A 223 -1.78 1.13 2.16
N LEU A 224 -1.91 1.01 0.82
CA LEU A 224 -1.95 -0.28 0.13
C LEU A 224 -0.77 -1.21 0.51
N PHE A 225 0.42 -0.66 0.66
CA PHE A 225 1.66 -1.34 1.05
C PHE A 225 2.25 -0.78 2.35
N GLN A 226 1.47 -0.08 3.17
CA GLN A 226 1.97 0.59 4.37
C GLN A 226 2.65 -0.38 5.34
N ASP A 227 3.76 0.02 5.95
CA ASP A 227 4.52 -0.71 6.97
C ASP A 227 4.97 -2.11 6.49
N MET A 228 5.23 -2.28 5.20
CA MET A 228 5.87 -3.48 4.67
C MET A 228 7.39 -3.41 4.90
N GLU A 229 7.82 -3.55 6.16
CA GLU A 229 9.19 -3.30 6.62
C GLU A 229 10.28 -4.08 5.86
N TYR A 230 9.95 -5.18 5.20
CA TYR A 230 10.88 -6.02 4.43
C TYR A 230 10.79 -5.84 2.90
N LEU A 231 9.88 -5.00 2.41
CA LEU A 231 9.72 -4.70 1.00
C LEU A 231 10.92 -3.89 0.52
N LYS A 232 11.70 -4.46 -0.39
CA LYS A 232 12.91 -3.79 -0.91
C LYS A 232 12.64 -3.03 -2.20
N LYS A 233 11.75 -3.56 -3.02
CA LYS A 233 11.45 -3.06 -4.35
C LYS A 233 9.97 -3.20 -4.66
N ALA A 234 9.40 -2.16 -5.27
CA ALA A 234 8.06 -2.18 -5.81
C ALA A 234 8.10 -1.96 -7.34
N GLU A 235 7.52 -2.90 -8.09
CA GLU A 235 7.31 -2.76 -9.54
C GLU A 235 5.83 -2.45 -9.79
N ILE A 236 5.54 -1.20 -10.13
CA ILE A 236 4.17 -0.75 -10.37
C ILE A 236 3.89 -0.77 -11.88
N PRO A 237 2.99 -1.65 -12.35
CA PRO A 237 2.82 -1.93 -13.77
C PRO A 237 2.25 -0.72 -14.55
N PRO A 238 2.41 -0.68 -15.89
CA PRO A 238 1.97 0.41 -16.75
C PRO A 238 0.45 0.43 -16.98
N LEU A 239 -0.32 0.60 -15.91
CA LEU A 239 -1.79 0.58 -15.90
C LEU A 239 -2.40 1.99 -16.00
N GLN A 240 -3.69 2.07 -16.33
CA GLN A 240 -4.48 3.30 -16.29
C GLN A 240 -5.46 3.24 -15.12
N ALA A 241 -5.14 3.89 -14.00
CA ALA A 241 -5.99 3.93 -12.81
C ALA A 241 -6.87 5.19 -12.83
N ASN A 242 -7.75 5.28 -13.82
CA ASN A 242 -8.57 6.47 -14.06
C ASN A 242 -9.58 6.78 -12.94
N LYS A 243 -9.90 5.82 -12.08
CA LYS A 243 -10.82 6.03 -10.95
C LYS A 243 -10.11 6.25 -9.62
N LEU A 244 -8.80 6.05 -9.56
CA LEU A 244 -8.03 6.11 -8.33
C LEU A 244 -7.90 7.57 -7.88
N THR A 245 -8.48 7.88 -6.73
CA THR A 245 -8.48 9.23 -6.15
C THR A 245 -7.63 9.34 -4.90
N ASP A 246 -7.38 8.24 -4.18
CA ASP A 246 -6.70 8.24 -2.88
C ASP A 246 -5.55 7.23 -2.88
N MET A 247 -4.33 7.74 -2.68
CA MET A 247 -3.08 6.96 -2.55
C MET A 247 -2.29 7.39 -1.30
N ALA A 248 -2.96 8.01 -0.32
CA ALA A 248 -2.29 8.41 0.91
C ALA A 248 -1.67 7.20 1.62
N PHE A 249 -0.51 7.39 2.24
CA PHE A 249 0.22 6.36 3.01
C PHE A 249 0.66 5.12 2.24
N MET A 250 0.57 5.08 0.90
CA MET A 250 0.71 3.85 0.11
C MET A 250 1.95 3.00 0.44
N PHE A 251 3.11 3.62 0.65
CA PHE A 251 4.38 3.00 1.05
C PHE A 251 4.92 3.62 2.36
N ALA A 252 4.06 4.23 3.18
CA ALA A 252 4.50 4.81 4.45
C ALA A 252 5.07 3.71 5.34
N GLY A 253 6.23 3.95 5.97
CA GLY A 253 6.87 2.99 6.87
C GLY A 253 7.64 1.86 6.20
N ASP A 254 7.81 1.87 4.87
CA ASP A 254 8.56 0.85 4.12
C ASP A 254 10.08 1.07 4.27
N VAL A 255 10.60 0.82 5.47
CA VAL A 255 11.93 1.23 5.90
C VAL A 255 13.08 0.61 5.10
N GLU A 256 12.91 -0.58 4.51
CA GLU A 256 13.93 -1.24 3.66
C GLU A 256 13.78 -0.95 2.15
N MET A 257 12.76 -0.20 1.74
CA MET A 257 12.49 0.06 0.32
C MET A 257 13.56 0.98 -0.27
N ASN A 258 14.27 0.48 -1.28
CA ASN A 258 15.36 1.19 -1.96
C ASN A 258 15.06 1.50 -3.44
N SER A 259 13.95 0.99 -3.99
CA SER A 259 13.63 1.22 -5.40
C SER A 259 12.13 1.09 -5.65
N VAL A 260 11.59 2.02 -6.43
CA VAL A 260 10.22 1.98 -6.94
C VAL A 260 10.24 2.24 -8.45
N ASP A 261 9.80 1.27 -9.25
CA ASP A 261 9.54 1.46 -10.67
C ASP A 261 8.07 1.83 -10.87
N TRP A 262 7.78 3.13 -10.94
CA TRP A 262 6.41 3.62 -11.11
C TRP A 262 6.06 3.85 -12.59
N ARG A 263 5.15 3.02 -13.15
CA ARG A 263 4.68 3.18 -14.54
C ARG A 263 3.17 3.41 -14.69
N MET A 264 2.42 3.36 -13.60
CA MET A 264 0.96 3.55 -13.60
C MET A 264 0.58 5.02 -13.78
N LYS A 265 -0.42 5.30 -14.62
CA LYS A 265 -1.01 6.64 -14.72
C LYS A 265 -2.20 6.78 -13.77
N THR A 266 -2.24 7.89 -13.04
CA THR A 266 -3.27 8.18 -12.03
C THR A 266 -3.80 9.62 -12.20
N PRO A 267 -4.44 9.95 -13.34
CA PRO A 267 -4.80 11.33 -13.68
C PRO A 267 -5.79 11.97 -12.72
N ASN A 268 -6.53 11.16 -11.97
CA ASN A 268 -7.56 11.62 -11.03
C ASN A 268 -7.14 11.52 -9.56
N ALA A 269 -5.87 11.18 -9.27
CA ALA A 269 -5.35 11.16 -7.91
C ALA A 269 -5.51 12.53 -7.25
N LYS A 270 -6.06 12.56 -6.04
CA LYS A 270 -6.32 13.78 -5.26
C LYS A 270 -5.40 13.92 -4.06
N THR A 271 -4.82 12.83 -3.57
CA THR A 271 -3.91 12.87 -2.43
C THR A 271 -2.78 11.85 -2.57
N MET A 272 -1.60 12.27 -2.12
CA MET A 272 -0.40 11.47 -1.86
C MET A 272 0.12 11.77 -0.44
N GLU A 273 -0.76 12.14 0.49
CA GLU A 273 -0.38 12.41 1.87
C GLU A 273 0.46 11.26 2.43
N SER A 274 1.64 11.55 2.96
CA SER A 274 2.57 10.58 3.53
C SER A 274 2.87 9.36 2.64
N MET A 275 2.73 9.46 1.31
CA MET A 275 2.80 8.29 0.41
C MET A 275 4.09 7.47 0.54
N PHE A 276 5.23 8.09 0.79
CA PHE A 276 6.54 7.46 1.01
C PHE A 276 7.14 7.83 2.38
N ASP A 277 6.33 8.31 3.33
CA ASP A 277 6.79 8.76 4.64
C ASP A 277 7.58 7.66 5.37
N GLY A 278 8.84 7.93 5.74
CA GLY A 278 9.69 6.96 6.43
C GLY A 278 10.36 5.91 5.54
N CYS A 279 10.38 6.07 4.21
CA CYS A 279 11.16 5.23 3.28
C CYS A 279 12.67 5.51 3.39
N LYS A 280 13.30 5.00 4.46
CA LYS A 280 14.68 5.35 4.86
C LYS A 280 15.77 4.91 3.89
N GLU A 281 15.52 3.86 3.11
CA GLU A 281 16.49 3.31 2.16
C GLU A 281 16.33 3.83 0.73
N LEU A 282 15.28 4.61 0.45
CA LEU A 282 15.00 5.16 -0.88
C LEU A 282 15.92 6.34 -1.16
N ASP A 283 16.76 6.24 -2.20
CA ASP A 283 17.73 7.28 -2.56
C ASP A 283 17.35 8.08 -3.82
N HIS A 284 16.61 7.45 -4.73
CA HIS A 284 16.07 8.05 -5.95
C HIS A 284 14.61 7.65 -6.13
N LEU A 285 13.77 8.59 -6.55
CA LEU A 285 12.36 8.33 -6.84
C LEU A 285 11.94 8.97 -8.16
N ASN A 286 11.40 8.16 -9.07
CA ASN A 286 10.84 8.65 -10.33
C ASN A 286 9.33 8.39 -10.41
N LEU A 287 8.56 9.48 -10.41
CA LEU A 287 7.11 9.53 -10.58
C LEU A 287 6.67 10.24 -11.87
N SER A 288 7.59 10.54 -12.81
CA SER A 288 7.29 11.25 -14.06
C SER A 288 6.20 10.59 -14.91
N LYS A 289 6.03 9.28 -14.77
CA LYS A 289 5.01 8.48 -15.47
C LYS A 289 3.64 8.49 -14.81
N MET A 290 3.54 9.01 -13.58
CA MET A 290 2.29 9.05 -12.82
C MET A 290 1.22 9.91 -13.50
N LYS A 291 1.61 10.98 -14.21
CA LYS A 291 0.71 11.90 -14.93
C LYS A 291 -0.49 12.32 -14.07
N ALA A 292 -0.23 12.61 -12.80
CA ALA A 292 -1.24 13.08 -11.86
C ALA A 292 -1.38 14.59 -11.95
N GLU A 293 -2.61 15.06 -12.07
CA GLU A 293 -2.92 16.47 -12.21
C GLU A 293 -3.82 16.94 -11.08
N ASN A 294 -3.59 18.15 -10.59
CA ASN A 294 -4.41 18.79 -9.54
C ASN A 294 -4.49 17.96 -8.25
N ILE A 295 -3.33 17.48 -7.76
CA ILE A 295 -3.23 16.82 -6.45
C ILE A 295 -3.49 17.85 -5.36
N ALA A 296 -4.46 17.57 -4.49
CA ALA A 296 -4.88 18.48 -3.42
C ALA A 296 -4.07 18.34 -2.14
N VAL A 297 -3.46 17.19 -1.88
CA VAL A 297 -2.68 16.96 -0.65
C VAL A 297 -1.44 16.11 -0.96
N THR A 298 -0.27 16.65 -0.62
CA THR A 298 1.07 16.03 -0.63
C THR A 298 1.80 16.23 0.69
N LYS A 299 1.06 16.58 1.76
CA LYS A 299 1.59 16.69 3.12
C LYS A 299 2.42 15.47 3.46
N ARG A 300 3.67 15.68 3.91
CA ARG A 300 4.62 14.63 4.28
C ARG A 300 4.88 13.54 3.21
N ALA A 301 4.53 13.76 1.95
CA ALA A 301 4.56 12.73 0.90
C ALA A 301 5.90 11.99 0.80
N PHE A 302 7.01 12.67 1.11
CA PHE A 302 8.38 12.14 1.11
C PHE A 302 9.11 12.47 2.43
N ALA A 303 8.40 12.61 3.55
CA ALA A 303 9.02 12.89 4.84
C ALA A 303 9.84 11.70 5.34
N ASP A 304 10.85 11.96 6.16
CA ASP A 304 11.67 10.97 6.87
C ASP A 304 12.34 9.92 5.95
N CYS A 305 12.53 10.25 4.67
CA CYS A 305 13.27 9.47 3.68
C CYS A 305 14.75 9.86 3.73
N SER A 306 15.46 9.38 4.75
CA SER A 306 16.79 9.87 5.13
C SER A 306 17.90 9.70 4.08
N LYS A 307 17.68 8.92 3.02
CA LYS A 307 18.60 8.77 1.88
C LYS A 307 18.13 9.43 0.59
N LEU A 308 16.91 9.96 0.53
CA LEU A 308 16.29 10.46 -0.70
C LEU A 308 16.97 11.73 -1.19
N GLN A 309 17.70 11.63 -2.30
CA GLN A 309 18.48 12.72 -2.88
C GLN A 309 17.89 13.25 -4.18
N VAL A 310 17.24 12.40 -4.97
CA VAL A 310 16.72 12.76 -6.30
C VAL A 310 15.24 12.41 -6.39
N VAL A 311 14.43 13.40 -6.77
CA VAL A 311 12.99 13.18 -7.00
C VAL A 311 12.58 13.76 -8.35
N ASP A 312 12.03 12.89 -9.20
CA ASP A 312 11.45 13.27 -10.48
C ASP A 312 9.92 13.20 -10.38
N LEU A 313 9.25 14.36 -10.37
CA LEU A 313 7.78 14.45 -10.35
C LEU A 313 7.20 14.68 -11.76
N GLY A 314 8.03 14.95 -12.76
CA GLY A 314 7.61 15.26 -14.13
C GLY A 314 6.51 16.32 -14.20
N ASP A 315 5.40 15.98 -14.86
CA ASP A 315 4.23 16.86 -15.08
C ASP A 315 3.25 16.93 -13.90
N MET A 316 3.65 16.48 -12.71
CA MET A 316 2.76 16.48 -11.57
C MET A 316 2.38 17.91 -11.15
N THR A 317 1.08 18.19 -11.09
CA THR A 317 0.57 19.48 -10.63
C THR A 317 -0.23 19.32 -9.34
N LEU A 318 -0.08 20.30 -8.45
CA LEU A 318 -0.90 20.49 -7.26
C LEU A 318 -2.08 21.42 -7.57
N SER A 319 -3.25 21.13 -7.01
CA SER A 319 -4.32 22.11 -6.97
C SER A 319 -3.95 23.14 -5.91
N GLY A 320 -3.71 24.39 -6.31
CA GLY A 320 -3.48 25.52 -5.40
C GLY A 320 -4.73 25.80 -4.57
N ILE A 321 -4.96 25.01 -3.52
CA ILE A 321 -6.07 25.21 -2.59
C ILE A 321 -5.54 26.11 -1.47
N ASP A 322 -5.83 27.40 -1.59
CA ASP A 322 -6.05 28.24 -0.42
C ASP A 322 -7.25 27.63 0.31
N THR A 323 -6.97 26.85 1.36
CA THR A 323 -8.02 26.16 2.13
C THR A 323 -8.91 27.16 2.87
N GLY A 324 -8.61 28.47 2.84
CA GLY A 324 -9.24 29.48 3.67
C GLY A 324 -8.97 29.29 5.17
N VAL A 325 -8.29 28.20 5.54
CA VAL A 325 -7.88 27.85 6.88
C VAL A 325 -6.43 28.24 7.03
N LYS A 326 -6.17 29.31 7.78
CA LYS A 326 -4.80 29.67 8.19
C LYS A 326 -4.13 28.47 8.84
N GLY A 327 -3.07 27.94 8.22
CA GLY A 327 -2.26 26.84 8.74
C GLY A 327 -2.58 25.44 8.20
N SER A 328 -3.55 25.27 7.29
CA SER A 328 -3.75 24.00 6.58
C SER A 328 -3.22 24.13 5.15
N THR A 329 -2.10 23.47 4.84
CA THR A 329 -1.57 23.48 3.47
C THR A 329 -1.70 22.14 2.78
N VAL A 330 -1.59 22.24 1.46
CA VAL A 330 -1.58 21.09 0.57
C VAL A 330 -0.25 20.33 0.64
N ALA A 331 0.87 20.94 1.07
CA ALA A 331 2.20 20.36 0.93
C ALA A 331 3.10 20.47 2.18
N ASP A 332 2.52 20.64 3.37
CA ASP A 332 3.26 20.76 4.63
C ASP A 332 4.21 19.59 4.83
N ASN A 333 5.45 19.91 5.17
CA ASN A 333 6.47 18.93 5.54
C ASN A 333 6.73 17.86 4.48
N MET A 334 6.44 18.16 3.20
CA MET A 334 6.52 17.21 2.09
C MET A 334 7.89 16.51 1.98
N PHE A 335 8.97 17.19 2.35
CA PHE A 335 10.35 16.68 2.33
C PHE A 335 11.04 16.75 3.72
N LEU A 336 10.27 16.80 4.81
CA LEU A 336 10.83 16.89 6.16
C LEU A 336 11.84 15.78 6.40
N ASN A 337 13.04 16.09 6.90
CA ASN A 337 14.13 15.12 7.15
C ASN A 337 14.57 14.29 5.92
N SER A 338 14.32 14.78 4.70
CA SER A 338 14.72 14.13 3.45
C SER A 338 15.73 15.00 2.70
N PRO A 339 16.96 14.53 2.45
CA PRO A 339 18.05 15.34 1.92
C PRO A 339 18.00 15.49 0.40
N VAL A 340 16.85 15.91 -0.16
CA VAL A 340 16.64 16.05 -1.60
C VAL A 340 17.50 17.20 -2.14
N ARG A 341 18.34 16.88 -3.14
CA ARG A 341 19.28 17.81 -3.79
C ARG A 341 18.98 18.02 -5.27
N GLU A 342 18.17 17.15 -5.87
CA GLU A 342 17.77 17.27 -7.26
C GLU A 342 16.25 17.06 -7.39
N LEU A 343 15.59 18.00 -8.06
CA LEU A 343 14.18 17.92 -8.43
C LEU A 343 14.03 18.03 -9.95
N ASN A 344 13.41 17.02 -10.56
CA ASN A 344 13.04 17.04 -11.97
C ASN A 344 11.54 17.29 -12.12
N LEU A 345 11.20 18.33 -12.87
CA LEU A 345 9.84 18.88 -12.99
C LEU A 345 9.60 19.35 -14.42
N THR A 346 8.35 19.61 -14.80
CA THR A 346 8.08 20.45 -15.98
C THR A 346 7.72 21.88 -15.61
N THR A 347 7.76 22.79 -16.58
CA THR A 347 7.32 24.19 -16.43
C THR A 347 5.98 24.31 -15.69
N SER A 348 4.99 23.49 -16.05
CA SER A 348 3.67 23.51 -15.41
C SER A 348 3.72 23.05 -13.94
N ALA A 349 4.50 22.01 -13.65
CA ALA A 349 4.73 21.52 -12.29
C ALA A 349 5.42 22.57 -11.40
N VAL A 350 6.45 23.26 -11.90
CA VAL A 350 7.13 24.35 -11.18
C VAL A 350 6.17 25.48 -10.83
N LYS A 351 5.33 25.93 -11.80
CA LYS A 351 4.32 26.98 -11.56
C LYS A 351 3.32 26.57 -10.49
N SER A 352 2.83 25.34 -10.58
CA SER A 352 1.84 24.80 -9.65
C SER A 352 2.40 24.64 -8.24
N LEU A 353 3.62 24.11 -8.09
CA LEU A 353 4.29 24.00 -6.80
C LEU A 353 4.61 25.38 -6.18
N ASN A 354 4.94 26.39 -6.98
CA ASN A 354 5.15 27.75 -6.45
C ASN A 354 3.86 28.39 -5.89
N GLN A 355 2.70 28.00 -6.42
CA GLN A 355 1.40 28.48 -5.92
C GLN A 355 0.92 27.69 -4.69
N ALA A 356 1.57 26.57 -4.37
CA ALA A 356 1.27 25.81 -3.17
C ALA A 356 1.77 26.53 -1.92
N THR A 357 1.01 26.41 -0.83
CA THR A 357 1.40 26.90 0.49
C THR A 357 2.28 25.85 1.17
N PHE A 358 3.36 26.29 1.82
CA PHE A 358 4.23 25.48 2.66
C PHE A 358 4.43 26.25 3.98
N TYR A 359 3.85 25.79 5.10
CA TYR A 359 4.13 26.40 6.41
C TYR A 359 5.23 25.59 7.11
N SER A 360 6.25 26.27 7.65
CA SER A 360 7.07 25.73 8.74
C SER A 360 7.37 26.85 9.73
N THR A 361 7.00 26.68 11.00
CA THR A 361 7.31 27.66 12.07
C THR A 361 8.45 27.23 12.99
N GLU A 362 9.06 26.05 12.86
CA GLU A 362 10.12 25.64 13.78
C GLU A 362 11.26 24.93 13.03
N ALA A 363 12.36 25.66 12.86
CA ALA A 363 13.67 25.19 12.38
C ALA A 363 13.70 24.44 11.02
N ALA A 364 13.50 25.18 9.92
CA ALA A 364 14.22 25.04 8.64
C ALA A 364 14.96 23.68 8.35
N PRO A 365 14.59 22.86 7.33
CA PRO A 365 13.76 23.15 6.16
C PRO A 365 12.58 22.19 5.87
N ASP A 366 11.47 22.77 5.41
CA ASP A 366 10.40 22.07 4.69
C ASP A 366 10.26 22.70 3.29
N PHE A 367 10.23 21.87 2.25
CA PHE A 367 10.75 22.10 0.88
C PHE A 367 12.28 21.93 0.85
N PRO A 368 12.97 21.36 -0.19
CA PRO A 368 14.25 20.67 0.04
C PRO A 368 15.41 21.53 0.53
N ALA A 369 15.23 22.85 0.61
CA ALA A 369 15.56 23.50 1.86
C ALA A 369 14.64 24.74 2.10
N THR A 370 14.94 25.53 3.14
CA THR A 370 14.25 26.75 3.61
C THR A 370 13.88 27.77 2.52
N THR A 371 13.12 28.79 2.87
CA THR A 371 12.93 29.98 2.01
C THR A 371 14.24 30.70 1.63
N ARG A 372 15.41 30.35 2.16
CA ARG A 372 16.69 30.93 1.72
C ARG A 372 17.49 30.00 0.82
N THR A 373 16.90 28.88 0.43
CA THR A 373 17.58 27.86 -0.36
C THR A 373 17.69 28.28 -1.80
N MET A 374 18.92 28.26 -2.28
CA MET A 374 19.25 28.56 -3.65
C MET A 374 19.31 27.26 -4.45
N TRP A 375 18.61 27.27 -5.57
CA TRP A 375 18.58 26.22 -6.57
C TRP A 375 19.25 26.70 -7.83
N ARG A 376 20.00 25.82 -8.46
CA ARG A 376 20.67 26.03 -9.73
C ARG A 376 19.92 25.27 -10.83
N ALA A 377 19.67 25.94 -11.94
CA ALA A 377 19.21 25.27 -13.17
C ALA A 377 19.63 26.06 -14.41
N TYR A 378 19.52 25.41 -15.56
CA TYR A 378 19.71 26.05 -16.85
C TYR A 378 18.46 26.88 -17.20
N ASN A 379 18.66 28.18 -17.44
CA ASN A 379 17.58 29.05 -17.92
C ASN A 379 17.54 28.99 -19.45
N PRO A 380 16.47 28.45 -20.06
CA PRO A 380 16.39 28.31 -21.52
C PRO A 380 16.26 29.66 -22.24
N VAL A 381 15.64 30.66 -21.60
CA VAL A 381 15.45 32.02 -22.16
C VAL A 381 16.79 32.74 -22.32
N THR A 382 17.68 32.63 -21.33
CA THR A 382 18.98 33.32 -21.33
C THR A 382 20.14 32.44 -21.78
N SER A 383 19.90 31.13 -21.95
CA SER A 383 20.91 30.12 -22.26
C SER A 383 22.09 30.09 -21.27
N LYS A 384 21.82 30.29 -19.98
CA LYS A 384 22.83 30.33 -18.91
C LYS A 384 22.34 29.59 -17.67
N TYR A 385 23.28 29.01 -16.93
CA TYR A 385 22.99 28.55 -15.58
C TYR A 385 22.75 29.74 -14.66
N MET A 386 21.70 29.65 -13.86
CA MET A 386 21.34 30.64 -12.85
C MET A 386 21.17 29.95 -11.51
N THR A 387 21.54 30.65 -10.45
CA THR A 387 21.33 30.22 -9.07
C THR A 387 20.31 31.17 -8.45
N LEU A 388 19.13 30.67 -8.11
CA LEU A 388 18.00 31.48 -7.67
C LEU A 388 17.22 30.81 -6.53
N LEU A 389 16.45 31.60 -5.78
CA LEU A 389 15.51 31.10 -4.77
C LEU A 389 14.37 30.33 -5.45
N TRP A 390 13.84 29.31 -4.77
CA TRP A 390 12.78 28.43 -5.30
C TRP A 390 11.63 29.19 -6.00
N TRP A 391 11.05 30.19 -5.33
CA TRP A 391 9.87 30.90 -5.83
C TRP A 391 10.10 31.73 -7.08
N THR A 392 11.36 31.97 -7.45
CA THR A 392 11.67 32.76 -8.64
C THR A 392 11.57 31.93 -9.91
N TRP A 393 11.74 30.61 -9.83
CA TRP A 393 11.77 29.72 -10.99
C TRP A 393 10.43 29.69 -11.73
N SER A 394 9.30 29.98 -11.07
CA SER A 394 8.01 30.08 -11.75
C SER A 394 7.93 31.22 -12.78
N ASN A 395 8.81 32.22 -12.68
CA ASN A 395 8.86 33.36 -13.59
C ASN A 395 9.79 33.13 -14.79
N PHE A 396 10.63 32.09 -14.75
CA PHE A 396 11.65 31.81 -15.76
C PHE A 396 11.30 30.62 -16.67
N THR A 397 10.05 30.18 -16.63
CA THR A 397 9.55 29.11 -17.48
C THR A 397 9.17 29.62 -18.87
N THR A 398 9.35 28.79 -19.90
CA THR A 398 8.91 29.13 -21.26
C THR A 398 7.39 29.06 -21.43
N GLU A 399 6.92 29.35 -22.64
CA GLU A 399 5.51 29.12 -23.02
C GLU A 399 5.17 27.62 -23.10
N ASP A 400 6.15 26.72 -23.22
CA ASP A 400 5.89 25.27 -23.27
C ASP A 400 5.66 24.72 -21.85
N PRO A 401 4.43 24.25 -21.53
CA PRO A 401 4.12 23.70 -20.21
C PRO A 401 4.83 22.39 -19.88
N HIS A 402 5.39 21.71 -20.89
CA HIS A 402 6.03 20.39 -20.77
C HIS A 402 7.56 20.42 -20.84
N GLU A 403 8.18 21.61 -20.96
CA GLU A 403 9.63 21.70 -20.90
C GLU A 403 10.14 21.22 -19.53
N GLU A 404 11.09 20.29 -19.55
CA GLU A 404 11.72 19.73 -18.36
C GLU A 404 12.68 20.75 -17.73
N ILE A 405 12.60 20.87 -16.41
CA ILE A 405 13.41 21.72 -15.55
C ILE A 405 14.02 20.83 -14.47
N THR A 406 15.34 20.70 -14.50
CA THR A 406 16.13 20.07 -13.43
C THR A 406 16.65 21.15 -12.51
N LEU A 407 16.22 21.12 -11.24
CA LEU A 407 16.67 22.01 -10.19
C LEU A 407 17.64 21.25 -9.29
N GLU A 408 18.88 21.74 -9.19
CA GLU A 408 19.93 21.19 -8.35
C GLU A 408 20.18 22.12 -7.14
N LEU A 409 20.40 21.56 -5.96
CA LEU A 409 20.79 22.33 -4.80
C LEU A 409 22.14 23.00 -5.07
N ALA A 410 22.22 24.32 -4.88
CA ALA A 410 23.47 25.02 -5.09
C ALA A 410 24.47 24.71 -3.96
N ASP A 411 25.57 24.00 -4.27
CA ASP A 411 26.66 23.80 -3.32
C ASP A 411 27.31 25.14 -2.92
N ASN A 412 27.48 25.38 -1.62
CA ASN A 412 28.29 26.47 -1.04
C ASN A 412 28.13 27.84 -1.74
N VAL A 413 26.92 28.40 -1.74
CA VAL A 413 26.79 29.85 -1.96
C VAL A 413 27.04 30.53 -0.62
N ASP A 414 28.25 31.08 -0.44
CA ASP A 414 28.52 32.06 0.62
C ASP A 414 27.41 33.13 0.59
N LEU A 415 26.60 33.16 1.63
CA LEU A 415 25.37 33.95 1.75
C LEU A 415 25.58 35.48 1.78
N GLU A 416 26.76 35.98 1.44
CA GLU A 416 27.11 37.40 1.54
C GLU A 416 27.09 38.17 0.22
N THR A 417 26.84 37.57 -0.96
CA THR A 417 26.99 38.30 -2.23
C THR A 417 25.77 38.41 -3.16
N THR A 418 24.61 37.83 -2.83
CA THR A 418 23.38 38.02 -3.62
C THR A 418 22.30 38.79 -2.86
N ALA A 419 22.68 39.95 -2.34
CA ALA A 419 21.76 41.04 -2.03
C ALA A 419 22.12 42.24 -2.91
N GLN A 420 21.76 42.19 -4.19
CA GLN A 420 21.67 43.35 -5.07
C GLN A 420 20.57 43.14 -6.12
#